data_AF-A0A0F0IK56-F1
#
_entry.id   AF-A0A0F0IK56-F1
#
_cell.length_a   1.000
_cell.length_b   1.000
_cell.length_c   1.000
_cell.angle_alpha   90.00
_cell.angle_beta   90.00
_cell.angle_gamma   90.00
#
_symmetry.space_group_name_H-M   'P 1'
#
loop_
_entity.id
_entity.type
_entity.pdbx_description
1 polymer ?
#
loop_
_entity_poly.entity_id
_entity_poly.type
_entity_poly.pdbx_seq_one_letter_code
_entity_poly.pdbx_strand_id
1 'polypeptide(L)'
;MERHNGDCPHPFKRTLLVTYPRTASNLLVRILSLEEQENVISNEKGGYFFWDSFIKGRTTNSTYTPIESWTPQQTEEMQQIFQQDFHRLESTSHLAESQGKVFFAKEHIQWFLDPAAISDYLSHRDSHTPSPVNVKIPSSYGTPHGFSPNNLTIFPDHYLETWRLTFLIRHPALAFPSFYRAMRELEKEEFAQPHEICPLMELNATLRWSRHLYDWCYQHQEEPTKGCDRDIQYPLVLDAQDIAHHPAVLAKYCKLIGLNPVHLKSEWNIPDQKMQKWVEDGVGHKSPEAVMKFTLDNSSHVLKDKTPAIVDIGLERKGWDRDFGISIGEQMEKWVREAMPDYNYLRAKRLRV
;
A
#
# COMPACT_ATOMS: atom_id res chain seq x y z
N MET A 1 32.28 -27.97 -24.96
CA MET A 1 32.12 -26.55 -24.60
C MET A 1 30.69 -26.16 -24.89
N GLU A 2 29.79 -26.50 -23.99
CA GLU A 2 28.39 -26.09 -24.05
C GLU A 2 28.25 -24.72 -23.40
N ARG A 3 27.52 -23.83 -24.06
CA ARG A 3 27.28 -22.46 -23.63
C ARG A 3 26.32 -22.50 -22.45
N HIS A 4 26.79 -22.11 -21.27
CA HIS A 4 25.91 -21.78 -20.16
C HIS A 4 25.01 -20.60 -20.58
N ASN A 5 23.69 -20.85 -20.57
CA ASN A 5 22.69 -19.81 -20.53
C ASN A 5 23.03 -18.88 -19.36
N GLY A 6 23.06 -17.58 -19.62
CA GLY A 6 23.16 -16.56 -18.59
C GLY A 6 21.87 -16.55 -17.78
N ASP A 7 21.83 -17.40 -16.75
CA ASP A 7 20.85 -17.27 -15.68
C ASP A 7 21.16 -15.96 -14.93
N CYS A 8 20.19 -15.05 -14.98
CA CYS A 8 20.19 -13.86 -14.16
C CYS A 8 20.20 -14.32 -12.68
N PRO A 9 21.12 -13.85 -11.83
CA PRO A 9 21.21 -14.30 -10.44
C PRO A 9 19.88 -14.02 -9.77
N HIS A 10 19.18 -15.09 -9.40
CA HIS A 10 17.84 -15.19 -8.82
C HIS A 10 16.92 -13.95 -9.01
N PRO A 11 15.93 -13.98 -9.93
CA PRO A 11 14.94 -12.92 -9.98
C PRO A 11 14.24 -12.88 -8.63
N PHE A 12 14.28 -11.73 -7.93
CA PHE A 12 13.59 -11.53 -6.65
C PHE A 12 12.24 -12.23 -6.66
N LYS A 13 12.11 -13.33 -5.90
CA LYS A 13 10.86 -14.11 -5.83
C LYS A 13 9.84 -13.44 -4.92
N ARG A 14 10.17 -12.30 -4.34
CA ARG A 14 9.31 -11.52 -3.44
C ARG A 14 8.95 -10.21 -4.09
N THR A 15 7.66 -9.98 -4.29
CA THR A 15 7.12 -8.70 -4.78
C THR A 15 6.34 -8.04 -3.67
N LEU A 16 6.68 -6.79 -3.36
CA LEU A 16 5.90 -5.95 -2.43
C LEU A 16 5.24 -4.81 -3.21
N LEU A 17 3.91 -4.87 -3.30
CA LEU A 17 3.10 -3.78 -3.81
C LEU A 17 2.87 -2.76 -2.68
N VAL A 18 3.66 -1.70 -2.67
CA VAL A 18 3.58 -0.56 -1.76
C VAL A 18 2.51 0.41 -2.24
N THR A 19 1.56 0.71 -1.35
CA THR A 19 0.39 1.54 -1.66
C THR A 19 0.10 2.50 -0.51
N TYR A 20 -0.95 3.31 -0.64
CA TYR A 20 -1.59 4.03 0.47
C TYR A 20 -3.12 3.89 0.31
N PRO A 21 -3.93 4.26 1.32
CA PRO A 21 -5.37 4.08 1.24
C PRO A 21 -5.97 4.70 -0.02
N ARG A 22 -6.91 3.97 -0.63
CA ARG A 22 -7.71 4.41 -1.80
C ARG A 22 -6.92 4.64 -3.10
N THR A 23 -5.75 4.04 -3.24
CA THR A 23 -4.93 3.98 -4.47
C THR A 23 -5.48 3.09 -5.60
N ALA A 24 -6.64 2.46 -5.42
CA ALA A 24 -7.16 1.39 -6.28
C ALA A 24 -6.36 0.06 -6.18
N SER A 25 -5.66 -0.16 -5.08
CA SER A 25 -4.89 -1.38 -4.84
C SER A 25 -5.73 -2.67 -4.80
N ASN A 26 -6.94 -2.62 -4.24
CA ASN A 26 -7.87 -3.75 -4.26
C ASN A 26 -8.39 -4.04 -5.67
N LEU A 27 -8.59 -3.00 -6.49
CA LEU A 27 -8.93 -3.16 -7.90
C LEU A 27 -7.77 -3.82 -8.65
N LEU A 28 -6.53 -3.37 -8.42
CA LEU A 28 -5.35 -3.99 -9.04
C LEU A 28 -5.25 -5.47 -8.69
N VAL A 29 -5.34 -5.85 -7.40
CA VAL A 29 -5.30 -7.27 -7.00
C VAL A 29 -6.42 -8.08 -7.66
N ARG A 30 -7.63 -7.52 -7.76
CA ARG A 30 -8.75 -8.17 -8.45
C ARG A 30 -8.46 -8.40 -9.94
N ILE A 31 -7.85 -7.43 -10.61
CA ILE A 31 -7.45 -7.55 -12.01
C ILE A 31 -6.33 -8.57 -12.17
N LEU A 32 -5.34 -8.61 -11.26
CA LEU A 32 -4.24 -9.58 -11.30
C LEU A 32 -4.71 -11.03 -11.10
N SER A 33 -5.87 -11.22 -10.45
CA SER A 33 -6.49 -12.51 -10.14
C SER A 33 -5.47 -13.51 -9.58
N LEU A 34 -4.82 -13.14 -8.47
CA LEU A 34 -3.73 -13.92 -7.88
C LEU A 34 -4.14 -15.38 -7.58
N GLU A 35 -5.42 -15.62 -7.31
CA GLU A 35 -6.00 -16.94 -7.12
C GLU A 35 -5.99 -17.84 -8.37
N GLU A 36 -5.93 -17.25 -9.57
CA GLU A 36 -5.79 -17.97 -10.85
C GLU A 36 -4.34 -18.08 -11.33
N GLN A 37 -3.40 -17.42 -10.64
CA GLN A 37 -1.98 -17.49 -10.95
C GLN A 37 -1.35 -18.73 -10.29
N GLU A 38 -1.11 -19.78 -11.08
CA GLU A 38 -0.57 -21.05 -10.56
C GLU A 38 0.82 -20.91 -9.90
N ASN A 39 1.60 -19.92 -10.33
CA ASN A 39 2.98 -19.71 -9.94
C ASN A 39 3.18 -18.67 -8.82
N VAL A 40 2.11 -18.29 -8.11
CA VAL A 40 2.14 -17.25 -7.08
C VAL A 40 1.55 -17.74 -5.76
N ILE A 41 2.09 -17.23 -4.66
CA ILE A 41 1.50 -17.35 -3.33
C ILE A 41 1.30 -15.95 -2.77
N SER A 42 0.13 -15.72 -2.17
CA SER A 42 -0.20 -14.56 -1.35
C SER A 42 -1.06 -15.03 -0.18
N ASN A 43 -1.71 -14.11 0.53
CA ASN A 43 -2.65 -14.42 1.60
C ASN A 43 -4.10 -14.09 1.21
N GLU A 44 -5.04 -14.64 1.97
CA GLU A 44 -6.48 -14.44 1.84
C GLU A 44 -6.92 -13.01 2.21
N LYS A 45 -6.09 -12.26 2.93
CA LYS A 45 -6.30 -10.84 3.27
C LYS A 45 -5.96 -9.89 2.11
N GLY A 46 -5.92 -10.38 0.87
CA GLY A 46 -5.65 -9.59 -0.33
C GLY A 46 -4.20 -9.08 -0.41
N GLY A 47 -3.27 -9.78 0.23
CA GLY A 47 -1.85 -9.49 0.29
C GLY A 47 -1.38 -8.70 1.51
N TYR A 48 -2.31 -8.29 2.40
CA TYR A 48 -1.98 -7.51 3.59
C TYR A 48 -1.57 -8.40 4.78
N PHE A 49 -0.41 -8.12 5.36
CA PHE A 49 0.17 -8.80 6.52
C PHE A 49 0.20 -7.90 7.76
N PHE A 50 0.34 -6.57 7.60
CA PHE A 50 0.44 -5.61 8.71
C PHE A 50 -0.89 -4.97 9.13
N TRP A 51 -2.01 -5.50 8.66
CA TRP A 51 -3.35 -5.04 9.07
C TRP A 51 -3.55 -5.15 10.58
N ASP A 52 -3.08 -6.24 11.20
CA ASP A 52 -3.34 -6.49 12.62
C ASP A 52 -2.55 -5.50 13.50
N SER A 53 -1.29 -5.19 13.15
CA SER A 53 -0.51 -4.11 13.79
C SER A 53 -1.16 -2.75 13.63
N PHE A 54 -1.67 -2.43 12.43
CA PHE A 54 -2.40 -1.18 12.18
C PHE A 54 -3.65 -1.06 13.07
N ILE A 55 -4.47 -2.12 13.15
CA ILE A 55 -5.66 -2.12 14.01
C ILE A 55 -5.28 -2.04 15.48
N LYS A 56 -4.24 -2.78 15.92
CA LYS A 56 -3.75 -2.73 17.29
C LYS A 56 -3.36 -1.30 17.67
N GLY A 57 -2.51 -0.65 16.87
CA GLY A 57 -2.05 0.72 17.14
C GLY A 57 -3.18 1.76 17.23
N ARG A 58 -4.25 1.58 16.45
CA ARG A 58 -5.46 2.40 16.57
C ARG A 58 -6.24 2.13 17.85
N THR A 59 -6.56 0.86 18.11
CA THR A 59 -7.40 0.45 19.26
C THR A 59 -6.74 0.70 20.62
N THR A 60 -5.41 0.72 20.70
CA THR A 60 -4.65 1.06 21.91
C THR A 60 -4.25 2.53 21.99
N ASN A 61 -4.68 3.35 21.01
CA ASN A 61 -4.27 4.74 20.82
C ASN A 61 -2.75 4.94 20.61
N SER A 62 -1.97 3.87 20.43
CA SER A 62 -0.51 3.93 20.28
C SER A 62 -0.09 4.71 19.03
N THR A 63 -0.84 4.63 17.92
CA THR A 63 -0.55 5.38 16.69
C THR A 63 -0.59 6.90 16.87
N TYR A 64 -1.43 7.39 17.77
CA TYR A 64 -1.64 8.83 17.99
C TYR A 64 -0.97 9.36 19.26
N THR A 65 -0.42 8.47 20.07
CA THR A 65 0.34 8.81 21.27
C THR A 65 1.81 8.94 20.90
N PRO A 66 2.49 10.05 21.22
CA PRO A 66 3.93 10.15 21.04
C PRO A 66 4.66 8.98 21.71
N ILE A 67 5.66 8.42 21.04
CA ILE A 67 6.32 7.19 21.49
C ILE A 67 6.98 7.31 22.87
N GLU A 68 7.41 8.52 23.27
CA GLU A 68 7.96 8.80 24.60
C GLU A 68 6.92 8.69 25.71
N SER A 69 5.64 8.77 25.35
CA SER A 69 4.50 8.67 26.26
C SER A 69 3.83 7.29 26.22
N TRP A 70 4.38 6.33 25.48
CA TRP A 70 3.86 4.96 25.48
C TRP A 70 4.06 4.31 26.84
N THR A 71 3.03 3.63 27.32
CA THR A 71 3.15 2.77 28.51
C THR A 71 3.98 1.52 28.18
N PRO A 72 4.58 0.86 29.20
CA PRO A 72 5.27 -0.42 28.97
C PRO A 72 4.39 -1.45 28.27
N GLN A 73 3.10 -1.48 28.62
CA GLN A 73 2.11 -2.36 27.98
C GLN A 73 1.90 -2.01 26.50
N GLN A 74 1.72 -0.73 26.16
CA GLN A 74 1.60 -0.31 24.75
C GLN A 74 2.83 -0.70 23.93
N THR A 75 4.03 -0.47 24.48
CA THR A 75 5.28 -0.86 23.83
C THR A 75 5.38 -2.36 23.61
N GLU A 76 5.09 -3.16 24.63
CA GLU A 76 5.11 -4.62 24.53
C GLU A 76 4.08 -5.13 23.51
N GLU A 77 2.84 -4.65 23.57
CA GLU A 77 1.78 -5.06 22.64
C GLU A 77 2.13 -4.72 21.18
N MET A 78 2.68 -3.52 20.94
CA MET A 78 3.10 -3.11 19.60
C MET A 78 4.29 -3.95 19.10
N GLN A 79 5.31 -4.19 19.93
CA GLN A 79 6.43 -5.05 19.56
C GLN A 79 5.96 -6.47 19.21
N GLN A 80 5.07 -7.04 20.03
CA GLN A 80 4.56 -8.39 19.81
C GLN A 80 3.75 -8.49 18.52
N ILE A 81 2.84 -7.55 18.25
CA ILE A 81 1.99 -7.63 17.05
C ILE A 81 2.79 -7.43 15.76
N PHE A 82 3.74 -6.49 15.74
CA PHE A 82 4.63 -6.30 14.58
C PHE A 82 5.48 -7.54 14.31
N GLN A 83 5.99 -8.19 15.36
CA GLN A 83 6.74 -9.44 15.21
C GLN A 83 5.85 -10.58 14.69
N GLN A 84 4.60 -10.68 15.14
CA GLN A 84 3.64 -11.68 14.65
C GLN A 84 3.30 -11.47 13.17
N ASP A 85 3.05 -10.23 12.76
CA ASP A 85 2.79 -9.85 11.37
C ASP A 85 3.98 -10.22 10.48
N PHE A 86 5.19 -9.89 10.93
CA PHE A 86 6.44 -10.28 10.27
C PHE A 86 6.62 -11.80 10.16
N HIS A 87 6.36 -12.56 11.23
CA HIS A 87 6.47 -14.02 11.18
C HIS A 87 5.51 -14.64 10.15
N ARG A 88 4.30 -14.08 9.99
CA ARG A 88 3.34 -14.54 8.98
C ARG A 88 3.81 -14.20 7.56
N LEU A 89 4.35 -12.99 7.37
CA LEU A 89 4.99 -12.57 6.12
C LEU A 89 6.12 -13.53 5.71
N GLU A 90 7.04 -13.82 6.64
CA GLU A 90 8.18 -14.71 6.41
C GLU A 90 7.77 -16.16 6.18
N SER A 91 6.82 -16.68 6.98
CA SER A 91 6.33 -18.05 6.80
C SER A 91 5.70 -18.24 5.42
N THR A 92 4.98 -17.23 4.93
CA THR A 92 4.40 -17.24 3.59
C THR A 92 5.47 -17.11 2.50
N SER A 93 6.49 -16.28 2.73
CA SER A 93 7.65 -16.15 1.86
C SER A 93 8.39 -17.49 1.69
N HIS A 94 8.71 -18.18 2.79
CA HIS A 94 9.36 -19.49 2.77
C HIS A 94 8.50 -20.55 2.10
N LEU A 95 7.18 -20.52 2.29
CA LEU A 95 6.27 -21.42 1.57
C LEU A 95 6.36 -21.21 0.06
N ALA A 96 6.32 -19.96 -0.41
CA ALA A 96 6.47 -19.62 -1.82
C ALA A 96 7.80 -20.09 -2.37
N GLU A 97 8.89 -19.83 -1.65
CA GLU A 97 10.24 -20.24 -2.02
C GLU A 97 10.35 -21.77 -2.15
N SER A 98 9.85 -22.52 -1.15
CA SER A 98 9.87 -23.99 -1.14
C SER A 98 9.09 -24.61 -2.31
N GLN A 99 8.10 -23.90 -2.85
CA GLN A 99 7.31 -24.31 -4.02
C GLN A 99 7.84 -23.73 -5.33
N GLY A 100 8.92 -22.94 -5.29
CA GLY A 100 9.47 -22.26 -6.47
C GLY A 100 8.57 -21.17 -7.04
N LYS A 101 7.63 -20.63 -6.25
CA LYS A 101 6.62 -19.64 -6.64
C LYS A 101 7.05 -18.21 -6.30
N VAL A 102 6.39 -17.25 -6.95
CA VAL A 102 6.50 -15.82 -6.59
C VAL A 102 5.67 -15.57 -5.33
N PHE A 103 6.29 -15.00 -4.30
CA PHE A 103 5.58 -14.42 -3.18
C PHE A 103 5.11 -13.00 -3.53
N PHE A 104 3.81 -12.76 -3.42
CA PHE A 104 3.20 -11.44 -3.60
C PHE A 104 2.62 -10.93 -2.28
N ALA A 105 3.12 -9.79 -1.81
CA ALA A 105 2.56 -9.03 -0.70
C ALA A 105 2.10 -7.65 -1.18
N LYS A 106 1.14 -7.07 -0.45
CA LYS A 106 0.62 -5.73 -0.71
C LYS A 106 0.39 -5.04 0.62
N GLU A 107 0.97 -3.86 0.78
CA GLU A 107 0.85 -3.09 2.01
C GLU A 107 0.47 -1.64 1.75
N HIS A 108 -0.24 -1.04 2.71
CA HIS A 108 -0.22 0.41 2.83
C HIS A 108 1.06 0.78 3.55
N ILE A 109 1.82 1.74 3.01
CA ILE A 109 3.13 2.11 3.55
C ILE A 109 3.04 2.48 5.03
N GLN A 110 1.96 3.16 5.42
CA GLN A 110 1.68 3.57 6.79
C GLN A 110 1.60 2.40 7.79
N TRP A 111 1.37 1.17 7.34
CA TRP A 111 1.22 0.01 8.21
C TRP A 111 2.54 -0.63 8.61
N PHE A 112 3.62 -0.31 7.90
CA PHE A 112 4.97 -0.79 8.19
C PHE A 112 5.99 0.35 8.25
N LEU A 113 5.52 1.59 8.48
CA LEU A 113 6.40 2.68 8.90
C LEU A 113 6.89 2.46 10.32
N ASP A 114 8.09 2.96 10.61
CA ASP A 114 8.59 3.06 11.97
C ASP A 114 7.64 3.92 12.83
N PRO A 115 7.13 3.41 13.97
CA PRO A 115 6.32 4.20 14.90
C PRO A 115 6.97 5.51 15.36
N ALA A 116 8.30 5.58 15.45
CA ALA A 116 9.01 6.83 15.74
C ALA A 116 8.80 7.87 14.63
N ALA A 117 8.96 7.46 13.37
CA ALA A 117 8.73 8.34 12.23
C ALA A 117 7.27 8.83 12.14
N ILE A 118 6.30 7.98 12.50
CA ILE A 118 4.88 8.37 12.60
C ILE A 118 4.69 9.41 13.71
N SER A 119 5.27 9.15 14.89
CA SER A 119 5.18 10.03 16.07
C SER A 119 5.76 11.41 15.79
N ASP A 120 6.95 11.48 15.20
CA ASP A 120 7.58 12.74 14.79
C ASP A 120 6.72 13.52 13.79
N TYR A 121 6.18 12.82 12.79
CA TYR A 121 5.33 13.43 11.77
C TYR A 121 4.05 14.05 12.35
N LEU A 122 3.31 13.28 13.14
CA LEU A 122 2.02 13.70 13.72
C LEU A 122 2.17 14.71 14.87
N SER A 123 3.28 14.66 15.61
CA SER A 123 3.55 15.64 16.66
C SER A 123 4.20 16.93 16.13
N HIS A 124 4.60 16.93 14.85
CA HIS A 124 5.39 17.97 14.20
C HIS A 124 6.67 18.30 14.97
N ARG A 125 7.34 17.25 15.46
CA ARG A 125 8.61 17.32 16.19
C ARG A 125 9.62 16.38 15.55
N ASP A 126 10.89 16.64 15.82
CA ASP A 126 11.98 15.73 15.48
C ASP A 126 12.57 15.29 16.81
N SER A 127 11.95 14.28 17.43
CA SER A 127 12.37 13.83 18.77
C SER A 127 13.66 13.01 18.72
N HIS A 128 13.99 12.47 17.54
CA HIS A 128 15.06 11.49 17.33
C HIS A 128 14.98 10.30 18.31
N THR A 129 13.80 10.05 18.89
CA THR A 129 13.61 8.94 19.83
C THR A 129 13.72 7.64 19.04
N PRO A 130 14.55 6.67 19.50
CA PRO A 130 14.67 5.39 18.83
C PRO A 130 13.33 4.67 18.73
N SER A 131 13.13 3.91 17.65
CA SER A 131 11.91 3.13 17.49
C SER A 131 11.64 2.24 18.69
N PRO A 132 10.43 2.28 19.27
CA PRO A 132 10.03 1.33 20.29
C PRO A 132 9.79 -0.07 19.69
N VAL A 133 9.69 -0.20 18.36
CA VAL A 133 9.44 -1.47 17.67
C VAL A 133 10.70 -1.91 16.95
N ASN A 134 11.24 -3.06 17.36
CA ASN A 134 12.39 -3.67 16.71
C ASN A 134 12.04 -5.10 16.27
N VAL A 135 11.66 -5.22 14.99
CA VAL A 135 11.34 -6.52 14.39
C VAL A 135 12.61 -7.34 14.24
N LYS A 136 12.63 -8.52 14.84
CA LYS A 136 13.76 -9.44 14.81
C LYS A 136 13.82 -10.13 13.45
N ILE A 137 14.74 -9.69 12.60
CA ILE A 137 15.01 -10.29 11.29
C ILE A 137 15.89 -11.54 11.46
N PRO A 138 15.59 -12.67 10.77
CA PRO A 138 16.43 -13.87 10.80
C PRO A 138 17.85 -13.61 10.30
N SER A 139 18.85 -14.22 10.94
CA SER A 139 20.26 -14.09 10.58
C SER A 139 20.59 -14.64 9.18
N SER A 140 19.69 -15.42 8.57
CA SER A 140 19.81 -15.90 7.19
C SER A 140 19.86 -14.78 6.16
N TYR A 141 19.35 -13.59 6.49
CA TYR A 141 19.44 -12.39 5.65
C TYR A 141 20.77 -11.62 5.82
N GLY A 142 21.69 -12.15 6.62
CA GLY A 142 22.98 -11.53 6.90
C GLY A 142 22.98 -10.66 8.15
N THR A 143 24.10 -9.94 8.34
CA THR A 143 24.24 -8.99 9.44
C THR A 143 23.43 -7.74 9.11
N PRO A 144 22.65 -7.19 10.07
CA PRO A 144 21.91 -5.98 9.81
C PRO A 144 22.81 -4.80 9.38
N HIS A 145 22.78 -4.49 8.08
CA HIS A 145 23.06 -3.13 7.61
C HIS A 145 21.87 -2.28 8.03
N GLY A 146 22.15 -1.16 8.71
CA GLY A 146 21.18 -0.40 9.51
C GLY A 146 19.99 0.21 8.74
N PHE A 147 19.53 1.37 9.19
CA PHE A 147 18.44 2.10 8.56
C PHE A 147 19.00 3.33 7.85
N SER A 148 18.86 3.38 6.53
CA SER A 148 19.22 4.57 5.76
C SER A 148 18.24 5.72 6.04
N PRO A 149 18.65 6.99 5.89
CA PRO A 149 17.79 8.15 6.21
C PRO A 149 16.44 8.19 5.48
N ASN A 150 16.36 7.62 4.28
CA ASN A 150 15.12 7.54 3.49
C ASN A 150 14.29 6.28 3.77
N ASN A 151 14.83 5.32 4.54
CA ASN A 151 14.11 4.15 4.98
C ASN A 151 13.46 4.43 6.34
N LEU A 152 12.22 4.91 6.30
CA LEU A 152 11.40 5.18 7.48
C LEU A 152 10.51 3.99 7.86
N THR A 153 10.89 2.77 7.46
CA THR A 153 10.10 1.56 7.69
C THR A 153 10.60 0.79 8.90
N ILE A 154 9.82 -0.18 9.38
CA ILE A 154 10.27 -1.12 10.42
C ILE A 154 11.30 -2.15 9.91
N PHE A 155 11.58 -2.15 8.62
CA PHE A 155 12.50 -3.10 8.00
C PHE A 155 13.87 -2.48 7.77
N PRO A 156 14.96 -3.13 8.18
CA PRO A 156 16.30 -2.66 7.88
C PRO A 156 16.61 -2.79 6.38
N ASP A 157 17.59 -2.01 5.91
CA ASP A 157 17.90 -1.86 4.47
C ASP A 157 18.14 -3.21 3.77
N HIS A 158 19.01 -4.04 4.34
CA HIS A 158 19.36 -5.37 3.79
C HIS A 158 18.15 -6.30 3.64
N TYR A 159 17.14 -6.18 4.51
CA TYR A 159 15.93 -6.98 4.39
C TYR A 159 15.04 -6.45 3.26
N LEU A 160 14.87 -5.13 3.18
CA LEU A 160 14.12 -4.50 2.09
C LEU A 160 14.73 -4.79 0.70
N GLU A 161 16.06 -4.88 0.61
CA GLU A 161 16.78 -5.23 -0.62
C GLU A 161 16.37 -6.61 -1.17
N THR A 162 15.86 -7.53 -0.33
CA THR A 162 15.36 -8.83 -0.78
C THR A 162 14.04 -8.77 -1.55
N TRP A 163 13.40 -7.60 -1.59
CA TRP A 163 12.10 -7.40 -2.19
C TRP A 163 12.19 -6.63 -3.51
N ARG A 164 11.36 -7.04 -4.48
CA ARG A 164 11.01 -6.21 -5.63
C ARG A 164 9.87 -5.29 -5.25
N LEU A 165 10.19 -4.03 -4.95
CA LEU A 165 9.17 -3.03 -4.62
C LEU A 165 8.47 -2.52 -5.88
N THR A 166 7.15 -2.42 -5.82
CA THR A 166 6.30 -1.71 -6.78
C THR A 166 5.46 -0.70 -6.04
N PHE A 167 5.39 0.53 -6.51
CA PHE A 167 4.55 1.59 -5.93
C PHE A 167 3.29 1.77 -6.77
N LEU A 168 2.11 1.70 -6.16
CA LEU A 168 0.86 2.12 -6.80
C LEU A 168 0.44 3.49 -6.26
N ILE A 169 0.36 4.46 -7.16
CA ILE A 169 -0.07 5.83 -6.86
C ILE A 169 -1.41 6.14 -7.52
N ARG A 170 -2.12 7.13 -6.98
CA ARG A 170 -3.35 7.69 -7.55
C ARG A 170 -3.39 9.18 -7.31
N HIS A 171 -3.93 9.93 -8.28
CA HIS A 171 -4.06 11.39 -8.13
C HIS A 171 -4.62 11.78 -6.75
N PRO A 172 -3.91 12.63 -5.95
CA PRO A 172 -4.30 12.96 -4.57
C PRO A 172 -5.74 13.46 -4.44
N ALA A 173 -6.18 14.31 -5.38
CA ALA A 173 -7.56 14.83 -5.45
C ALA A 173 -8.64 13.74 -5.63
N LEU A 174 -8.28 12.50 -6.00
CA LEU A 174 -9.21 11.38 -6.06
C LEU A 174 -9.06 10.44 -4.86
N ALA A 175 -7.82 10.21 -4.42
CA ALA A 175 -7.53 9.30 -3.31
C ALA A 175 -7.97 9.86 -1.96
N PHE A 176 -7.60 11.11 -1.63
CA PHE A 176 -7.82 11.67 -0.30
C PHE A 176 -9.30 11.93 0.00
N PRO A 177 -10.10 12.53 -0.90
CA PRO A 177 -11.54 12.66 -0.68
C PRO A 177 -12.23 11.30 -0.60
N SER A 178 -11.78 10.31 -1.38
CA SER A 178 -12.31 8.95 -1.26
C SER A 178 -11.96 8.31 0.08
N PHE A 179 -10.79 8.63 0.65
CA PHE A 179 -10.36 8.10 1.95
C PHE A 179 -11.16 8.75 3.07
N TYR A 180 -11.33 10.07 3.02
CA TYR A 180 -12.17 10.80 3.97
C TYR A 180 -13.60 10.25 4.00
N ARG A 181 -14.23 10.04 2.83
CA ARG A 181 -15.56 9.40 2.76
C ARG A 181 -15.58 8.03 3.42
N ALA A 182 -14.58 7.18 3.17
CA ALA A 182 -14.48 5.86 3.79
C ALA A 182 -14.32 5.97 5.33
N MET A 183 -13.53 6.91 5.82
CA MET A 183 -13.36 7.14 7.26
C MET A 183 -14.66 7.61 7.93
N ARG A 184 -15.41 8.51 7.28
CA ARG A 184 -16.74 8.93 7.76
C ARG A 184 -17.74 7.78 7.79
N GLU A 185 -17.68 6.84 6.84
CA GLU A 185 -18.50 5.63 6.89
C GLU A 185 -18.05 4.68 8.00
N LEU A 186 -16.75 4.47 8.21
CA LEU A 186 -16.25 3.67 9.33
C LEU A 186 -16.64 4.26 10.69
N GLU A 187 -16.67 5.57 10.82
CA GLU A 187 -17.14 6.27 12.03
C GLU A 187 -18.62 6.03 12.28
N LYS A 188 -19.47 6.09 11.24
CA LYS A 188 -20.90 5.75 11.36
C LYS A 188 -21.13 4.31 11.79
N GLU A 189 -20.24 3.42 11.38
CA GLU A 189 -20.27 1.99 11.70
C GLU A 189 -19.48 1.67 13.00
N GLU A 190 -19.06 2.70 13.75
CA GLU A 190 -18.35 2.59 15.04
C GLU A 190 -16.96 1.90 14.98
N PHE A 191 -16.39 1.76 13.78
CA PHE A 191 -15.03 1.24 13.56
C PHE A 191 -13.95 2.34 13.55
N ALA A 192 -14.34 3.60 13.70
CA ALA A 192 -13.43 4.73 13.89
C ALA A 192 -14.04 5.72 14.88
N GLN A 193 -13.20 6.30 15.72
CA GLN A 193 -13.61 7.33 16.67
C GLN A 193 -13.41 8.73 16.07
N PRO A 194 -14.24 9.73 16.42
CA PRO A 194 -14.12 11.08 15.85
C PRO A 194 -12.73 11.71 16.01
N HIS A 195 -12.03 11.44 17.13
CA HIS A 195 -10.69 11.96 17.38
C HIS A 195 -9.61 11.36 16.46
N GLU A 196 -9.87 10.20 15.85
CA GLU A 196 -8.92 9.53 14.94
C GLU A 196 -8.93 10.14 13.54
N ILE A 197 -10.03 10.80 13.13
CA ILE A 197 -10.25 11.19 11.74
C ILE A 197 -9.18 12.16 11.25
N CYS A 198 -8.90 13.23 12.01
CA CYS A 198 -7.90 14.22 11.61
C CYS A 198 -6.47 13.64 11.56
N PRO A 199 -5.95 12.97 12.62
CA PRO A 199 -4.64 12.33 12.58
C PRO A 199 -4.50 11.28 11.48
N LEU A 200 -5.54 10.46 11.22
CA LEU A 200 -5.51 9.49 10.13
C LEU A 200 -5.48 10.18 8.77
N MET A 201 -6.24 11.25 8.58
CA MET A 201 -6.17 12.03 7.35
C MET A 201 -4.77 12.61 7.17
N GLU A 202 -4.18 13.18 8.21
CA GLU A 202 -2.83 13.74 8.14
C GLU A 202 -1.78 12.69 7.77
N LEU A 203 -1.79 11.53 8.45
CA LEU A 203 -0.85 10.44 8.19
C LEU A 203 -0.95 9.86 6.76
N ASN A 204 -2.16 9.87 6.18
CA ASN A 204 -2.45 9.19 4.92
C ASN A 204 -2.64 10.13 3.72
N ALA A 205 -2.94 11.42 3.92
CA ALA A 205 -3.14 12.43 2.88
C ALA A 205 -1.81 13.04 2.42
N THR A 206 -0.82 12.17 2.18
CA THR A 206 0.51 12.53 1.70
C THR A 206 1.10 11.39 0.88
N LEU A 207 1.97 11.71 -0.07
CA LEU A 207 2.78 10.72 -0.80
C LEU A 207 4.25 10.71 -0.32
N ARG A 208 4.57 11.51 0.71
CA ARG A 208 5.92 11.63 1.27
C ARG A 208 6.53 10.29 1.63
N TRP A 209 5.76 9.42 2.29
CA TRP A 209 6.21 8.08 2.67
C TRP A 209 6.62 7.25 1.47
N SER A 210 5.74 7.20 0.46
CA SER A 210 6.02 6.48 -0.79
C SER A 210 7.22 7.08 -1.51
N ARG A 211 7.37 8.41 -1.44
CA ARG A 211 8.49 9.11 -2.06
C ARG A 211 9.82 8.80 -1.39
N HIS A 212 9.90 8.82 -0.06
CA HIS A 212 11.11 8.46 0.68
C HIS A 212 11.53 7.03 0.40
N LEU A 213 10.61 6.06 0.49
CA LEU A 213 10.94 4.66 0.21
C LEU A 213 11.33 4.45 -1.27
N TYR A 214 10.70 5.17 -2.20
CA TYR A 214 11.10 5.14 -3.61
C TYR A 214 12.53 5.66 -3.80
N ASP A 215 12.86 6.81 -3.20
CA ASP A 215 14.19 7.40 -3.31
C ASP A 215 15.25 6.52 -2.62
N TRP A 216 14.91 5.86 -1.51
CA TRP A 216 15.74 4.82 -0.91
C TRP A 216 16.06 3.70 -1.92
N CYS A 217 15.03 3.12 -2.57
CA CYS A 217 15.25 2.08 -3.59
C CYS A 217 16.09 2.57 -4.79
N TYR A 218 15.93 3.84 -5.17
CA TYR A 218 16.68 4.43 -6.28
C TYR A 218 18.16 4.62 -5.92
N GLN A 219 18.46 4.99 -4.66
CA GLN A 219 19.81 5.15 -4.15
C GLN A 219 20.54 3.81 -3.92
N HIS A 220 19.79 2.75 -3.60
CA HIS A 220 20.32 1.42 -3.29
C HIS A 220 20.26 0.45 -4.47
N GLN A 221 19.97 0.95 -5.68
CA GLN A 221 20.09 0.12 -6.88
C GLN A 221 21.56 -0.11 -7.22
N GLU A 222 21.97 -1.38 -7.24
CA GLU A 222 23.21 -1.76 -7.91
C GLU A 222 23.13 -1.41 -9.40
N GLU A 223 24.27 -1.10 -10.00
CA GLU A 223 24.42 -0.88 -11.45
C GLU A 223 23.63 -1.94 -12.22
N PRO A 224 22.80 -1.56 -13.22
CA PRO A 224 21.92 -2.48 -13.91
C PRO A 224 22.72 -3.69 -14.42
N THR A 225 22.31 -4.88 -13.96
CA THR A 225 22.89 -6.15 -14.40
C THR A 225 22.84 -6.21 -15.93
N LYS A 226 24.01 -6.35 -16.56
CA LYS A 226 24.16 -6.46 -18.02
C LYS A 226 23.25 -7.58 -18.53
N GLY A 227 22.20 -7.24 -19.27
CA GLY A 227 21.26 -8.21 -19.85
C GLY A 227 19.79 -7.92 -19.55
N CYS A 228 19.49 -7.06 -18.58
CA CYS A 228 18.14 -6.51 -18.38
C CYS A 228 17.83 -5.46 -19.44
N ASP A 229 16.56 -5.38 -19.85
CA ASP A 229 16.06 -4.38 -20.78
C ASP A 229 16.41 -2.97 -20.25
N ARG A 230 17.27 -2.23 -20.99
CA ARG A 230 17.90 -0.99 -20.49
C ARG A 230 16.88 0.11 -20.20
N ASP A 231 15.65 -0.06 -20.67
CA ASP A 231 14.55 0.88 -20.54
C ASP A 231 13.69 0.67 -19.28
N ILE A 232 13.98 -0.36 -18.46
CA ILE A 232 13.17 -0.68 -17.27
C ILE A 232 13.85 -0.17 -16.01
N GLN A 233 13.30 0.91 -15.46
CA GLN A 233 13.73 1.50 -14.20
C GLN A 233 12.98 0.86 -13.02
N TYR A 234 13.73 0.30 -12.09
CA TYR A 234 13.21 -0.11 -10.79
C TYR A 234 13.33 1.05 -9.77
N PRO A 235 12.62 1.01 -8.63
CA PRO A 235 11.44 0.18 -8.40
C PRO A 235 10.30 0.58 -9.36
N LEU A 236 9.39 -0.35 -9.65
CA LEU A 236 8.31 -0.10 -10.59
C LEU A 236 7.30 0.89 -9.99
N VAL A 237 6.74 1.78 -10.80
CA VAL A 237 5.65 2.67 -10.40
C VAL A 237 4.44 2.46 -11.31
N LEU A 238 3.27 2.25 -10.72
CA LEU A 238 1.98 2.15 -11.41
C LEU A 238 1.11 3.34 -11.02
N ASP A 239 0.40 3.91 -11.98
CA ASP A 239 -0.63 4.92 -11.72
C ASP A 239 -2.02 4.28 -11.86
N ALA A 240 -2.92 4.59 -10.93
CA ALA A 240 -4.30 4.10 -10.92
C ALA A 240 -5.06 4.40 -12.24
N GLN A 241 -4.75 5.52 -12.90
CA GLN A 241 -5.32 5.85 -14.20
C GLN A 241 -4.80 4.91 -15.30
N ASP A 242 -3.51 4.58 -15.29
CA ASP A 242 -2.94 3.68 -16.29
C ASP A 242 -3.48 2.25 -16.13
N ILE A 243 -3.59 1.75 -14.90
CA ILE A 243 -4.12 0.39 -14.68
C ILE A 243 -5.60 0.26 -15.08
N ALA A 244 -6.38 1.35 -14.99
CA ALA A 244 -7.80 1.33 -15.33
C ALA A 244 -8.05 1.51 -16.85
N HIS A 245 -7.16 2.24 -17.54
CA HIS A 245 -7.37 2.62 -18.95
C HIS A 245 -6.46 1.90 -19.94
N HIS A 246 -5.30 1.40 -19.50
CA HIS A 246 -4.27 0.84 -20.36
C HIS A 246 -3.91 -0.60 -19.97
N PRO A 247 -4.73 -1.62 -20.34
CA PRO A 247 -4.47 -3.02 -20.01
C PRO A 247 -3.07 -3.53 -20.42
N ALA A 248 -2.48 -2.95 -21.47
CA ALA A 248 -1.11 -3.25 -21.89
C ALA A 248 -0.06 -2.94 -20.80
N VAL A 249 -0.27 -1.90 -19.99
CA VAL A 249 0.60 -1.60 -18.83
C VAL A 249 0.55 -2.75 -17.81
N LEU A 250 -0.63 -3.30 -17.55
CA LEU A 250 -0.81 -4.45 -16.64
C LEU A 250 -0.23 -5.73 -17.21
N ALA A 251 -0.36 -5.97 -18.52
CA ALA A 251 0.28 -7.11 -19.17
C ALA A 251 1.80 -7.01 -19.09
N LYS A 252 2.38 -5.82 -19.29
CA LYS A 252 3.81 -5.56 -19.09
C LYS A 252 4.20 -5.78 -17.63
N TYR A 253 3.46 -5.21 -16.69
CA TYR A 253 3.69 -5.37 -15.25
C TYR A 253 3.71 -6.84 -14.83
N CYS A 254 2.71 -7.63 -15.25
CA CYS A 254 2.63 -9.05 -14.94
C CYS A 254 3.91 -9.79 -15.35
N LYS A 255 4.37 -9.61 -16.59
CA LYS A 255 5.62 -10.22 -17.07
C LYS A 255 6.81 -9.79 -16.21
N LEU A 256 6.88 -8.51 -15.83
CA LEU A 256 7.98 -7.97 -15.04
C LEU A 256 8.03 -8.48 -13.60
N ILE A 257 6.91 -8.86 -13.00
CA ILE A 257 6.88 -9.44 -11.65
C ILE A 257 6.72 -10.96 -11.64
N GLY A 258 6.76 -11.60 -12.81
CA GLY A 258 6.66 -13.05 -12.94
C GLY A 258 5.24 -13.61 -12.87
N LEU A 259 4.21 -12.78 -13.09
CA LEU A 259 2.82 -13.23 -13.27
C LEU A 259 2.53 -13.55 -14.74
N ASN A 260 1.49 -14.34 -14.99
CA ASN A 260 0.99 -14.63 -16.33
C ASN A 260 -0.12 -13.64 -16.73
N PRO A 261 0.07 -12.81 -17.79
CA PRO A 261 -0.93 -11.85 -18.25
C PRO A 261 -2.25 -12.47 -18.73
N VAL A 262 -2.28 -13.77 -19.05
CA VAL A 262 -3.49 -14.46 -19.53
C VAL A 262 -4.57 -14.52 -18.46
N HIS A 263 -4.22 -14.48 -17.17
CA HIS A 263 -5.18 -14.48 -16.06
C HIS A 263 -5.64 -13.07 -15.66
N LEU A 264 -5.25 -12.03 -16.40
CA LEU A 264 -5.74 -10.67 -16.13
C LEU A 264 -7.25 -10.58 -16.38
N LYS A 265 -7.98 -10.04 -15.40
CA LYS A 265 -9.43 -9.86 -15.45
C LYS A 265 -9.82 -8.40 -15.62
N SER A 266 -10.67 -8.11 -16.60
CA SER A 266 -11.35 -6.81 -16.73
C SER A 266 -12.78 -6.82 -16.19
N GLU A 267 -13.34 -8.02 -16.02
CA GLU A 267 -14.72 -8.27 -15.60
C GLU A 267 -14.76 -9.39 -14.57
N TRP A 268 -15.77 -9.38 -13.71
CA TRP A 268 -15.97 -10.39 -12.68
C TRP A 268 -17.43 -10.47 -12.24
N ASN A 269 -17.79 -11.63 -11.70
CA ASN A 269 -19.14 -11.87 -11.17
C ASN A 269 -19.35 -11.11 -9.86
N ILE A 270 -20.54 -10.51 -9.73
CA ILE A 270 -21.06 -9.99 -8.47
C ILE A 270 -21.84 -11.14 -7.82
N PRO A 271 -21.50 -11.58 -6.60
CA PRO A 271 -22.24 -12.66 -5.95
C PRO A 271 -23.72 -12.28 -5.74
N ASP A 272 -24.65 -13.07 -6.28
CA ASP A 272 -26.11 -12.83 -6.22
C ASP A 272 -26.64 -12.61 -4.79
N GLN A 273 -26.00 -13.23 -3.79
CA GLN A 273 -26.41 -13.19 -2.39
C GLN A 273 -26.11 -11.87 -1.66
N LYS A 274 -25.18 -11.03 -2.17
CA LYS A 274 -24.90 -9.73 -1.54
C LYS A 274 -26.01 -8.73 -1.87
N MET A 275 -26.68 -8.78 -3.01
CA MET A 275 -27.73 -7.81 -3.30
C MET A 275 -29.02 -8.08 -2.49
N GLN A 276 -29.33 -9.35 -2.18
CA GLN A 276 -30.54 -9.73 -1.42
C GLN A 276 -30.43 -9.42 0.08
N LYS A 277 -29.28 -9.68 0.72
CA LYS A 277 -29.10 -9.38 2.16
C LYS A 277 -29.15 -7.89 2.51
N TRP A 278 -28.83 -7.01 1.56
CA TRP A 278 -28.77 -5.55 1.81
C TRP A 278 -30.15 -4.88 1.72
N VAL A 279 -31.10 -5.51 1.01
CA VAL A 279 -32.47 -5.01 0.86
C VAL A 279 -33.38 -5.53 1.97
N GLU A 280 -33.08 -6.71 2.54
CA GLU A 280 -33.90 -7.33 3.59
C GLU A 280 -33.55 -6.87 5.01
N ASP A 281 -32.26 -6.61 5.31
CA ASP A 281 -31.81 -6.24 6.65
C ASP A 281 -31.35 -4.78 6.72
N GLY A 282 -32.26 -3.80 6.70
CA GLY A 282 -31.98 -2.39 7.01
C GLY A 282 -31.41 -2.11 8.43
N VAL A 283 -30.71 -3.08 9.03
CA VAL A 283 -30.27 -3.21 10.42
C VAL A 283 -28.84 -3.84 10.52
N GLY A 284 -28.17 -4.18 9.41
CA GLY A 284 -26.83 -4.81 9.46
C GLY A 284 -25.65 -3.84 9.42
N HIS A 285 -24.80 -3.82 10.47
CA HIS A 285 -23.53 -3.10 10.48
C HIS A 285 -22.57 -3.61 9.40
N LYS A 286 -21.88 -2.69 8.69
CA LYS A 286 -20.90 -3.05 7.64
C LYS A 286 -19.54 -3.34 8.26
N SER A 287 -18.89 -4.44 7.88
CA SER A 287 -17.50 -4.66 8.30
C SER A 287 -16.54 -3.60 7.71
N PRO A 288 -15.38 -3.33 8.33
CA PRO A 288 -14.40 -2.39 7.80
C PRO A 288 -13.94 -2.73 6.37
N GLU A 289 -13.80 -4.03 6.09
CA GLU A 289 -13.46 -4.52 4.76
C GLU A 289 -14.56 -4.21 3.74
N ALA A 290 -15.83 -4.39 4.11
CA ALA A 290 -16.96 -4.08 3.23
C ALA A 290 -17.02 -2.58 2.90
N VAL A 291 -16.74 -1.70 3.86
CA VAL A 291 -16.62 -0.25 3.61
C VAL A 291 -15.47 0.04 2.64
N MET A 292 -14.30 -0.54 2.88
CA MET A 292 -13.10 -0.31 2.07
C MET A 292 -13.20 -0.89 0.66
N LYS A 293 -13.94 -1.98 0.46
CA LYS A 293 -14.14 -2.65 -0.83
C LYS A 293 -15.49 -2.32 -1.49
N PHE A 294 -16.30 -1.44 -0.90
CA PHE A 294 -17.68 -1.18 -1.33
C PHE A 294 -17.84 -1.00 -2.84
N THR A 295 -17.07 -0.12 -3.47
CA THR A 295 -17.16 0.11 -4.93
C THR A 295 -16.79 -1.13 -5.75
N LEU A 296 -15.76 -1.87 -5.33
CA LEU A 296 -15.29 -3.05 -6.04
C LEU A 296 -16.31 -4.18 -5.94
N ASP A 297 -16.83 -4.41 -4.73
CA ASP A 297 -17.82 -5.45 -4.43
C ASP A 297 -19.17 -5.22 -5.11
N ASN A 298 -19.47 -3.98 -5.49
CA ASN A 298 -20.71 -3.58 -6.17
C ASN A 298 -20.49 -3.21 -7.66
N SER A 299 -19.39 -3.65 -8.25
CA SER A 299 -19.11 -3.49 -9.68
C SER A 299 -18.79 -4.85 -10.29
N SER A 300 -19.08 -5.02 -11.58
CA SER A 300 -18.74 -6.23 -12.35
C SER A 300 -17.57 -6.03 -13.30
N HIS A 301 -17.00 -4.82 -13.33
CA HIS A 301 -15.95 -4.41 -14.27
C HIS A 301 -15.20 -3.19 -13.75
N VAL A 302 -14.10 -2.85 -14.42
CA VAL A 302 -13.29 -1.66 -14.13
C VAL A 302 -14.09 -0.37 -14.41
N LEU A 303 -14.41 0.38 -13.35
CA LEU A 303 -15.08 1.69 -13.44
C LEU A 303 -14.11 2.81 -13.84
N LYS A 304 -13.95 3.01 -15.15
CA LYS A 304 -13.01 3.98 -15.74
C LYS A 304 -13.29 5.44 -15.37
N ASP A 305 -14.55 5.79 -15.09
CA ASP A 305 -14.97 7.12 -14.65
C ASP A 305 -14.37 7.53 -13.30
N LYS A 306 -13.93 6.56 -12.47
CA LYS A 306 -13.28 6.83 -11.18
C LYS A 306 -11.82 7.27 -11.30
N THR A 307 -11.24 7.23 -12.50
CA THR A 307 -9.85 7.61 -12.78
C THR A 307 -9.75 8.45 -14.05
N PRO A 308 -10.35 9.66 -14.08
CA PRO A 308 -10.30 10.51 -15.26
C PRO A 308 -8.85 10.89 -15.61
N ALA A 309 -8.58 11.07 -16.90
CA ALA A 309 -7.24 11.42 -17.39
C ALA A 309 -6.76 12.81 -16.94
N ILE A 310 -7.71 13.73 -16.71
CA ILE A 310 -7.47 15.10 -16.26
C ILE A 310 -8.29 15.32 -15.00
N VAL A 311 -7.64 15.86 -13.97
CA VAL A 311 -8.28 16.20 -12.69
C VAL A 311 -8.05 17.68 -12.42
N ASP A 312 -9.13 18.45 -12.37
CA ASP A 312 -9.10 19.87 -12.02
C ASP A 312 -9.36 20.03 -10.52
N ILE A 313 -8.30 20.35 -9.77
CA ILE A 313 -8.36 20.52 -8.31
C ILE A 313 -9.35 21.62 -7.92
N GLY A 314 -9.49 22.69 -8.71
CA GLY A 314 -10.42 23.78 -8.43
C GLY A 314 -11.89 23.39 -8.64
N LEU A 315 -12.18 22.53 -9.62
CA LEU A 315 -13.52 21.94 -9.77
C LEU A 315 -13.83 20.93 -8.67
N GLU A 316 -12.89 20.05 -8.34
CA GLU A 316 -13.01 19.10 -7.25
C GLU A 316 -13.23 19.81 -5.90
N ARG A 317 -12.51 20.91 -5.66
CA ARG A 317 -12.66 21.77 -4.48
C ARG A 317 -14.10 22.21 -4.24
N LYS A 318 -14.80 22.66 -5.29
CA LYS A 318 -16.22 23.05 -5.22
C LYS A 318 -17.12 21.87 -4.87
N GLY A 319 -16.74 20.66 -5.29
CA GLY A 319 -17.41 19.42 -4.87
C GLY A 319 -17.22 19.16 -3.39
N TRP A 320 -15.97 19.26 -2.90
CA TRP A 320 -15.65 19.03 -1.49
C TRP A 320 -16.32 20.03 -0.55
N ASP A 321 -16.52 21.28 -0.96
CA ASP A 321 -17.34 22.26 -0.21
C ASP A 321 -18.74 21.76 0.07
N ARG A 322 -19.39 21.20 -0.97
CA ARG A 322 -20.76 20.71 -0.86
C ARG A 322 -20.82 19.41 -0.07
N ASP A 323 -19.85 18.53 -0.29
CA ASP A 323 -19.84 17.19 0.30
C ASP A 323 -19.41 17.21 1.77
N PHE A 324 -18.43 18.04 2.13
CA PHE A 324 -17.73 17.99 3.44
C PHE A 324 -17.83 19.30 4.22
N GLY A 325 -18.39 20.36 3.64
CA GLY A 325 -18.37 21.71 4.19
C GLY A 325 -17.07 22.46 3.89
N ILE A 326 -17.12 23.78 4.05
CA ILE A 326 -16.06 24.69 3.59
C ILE A 326 -14.71 24.39 4.27
N SER A 327 -14.71 24.26 5.60
CA SER A 327 -13.46 24.04 6.35
C SER A 327 -12.72 22.76 5.95
N ILE A 328 -13.43 21.63 5.83
CA ILE A 328 -12.82 20.37 5.38
C ILE A 328 -12.42 20.46 3.91
N GLY A 329 -13.21 21.13 3.10
CA GLY A 329 -12.88 21.36 1.70
C GLY A 329 -11.59 22.17 1.51
N GLU A 330 -11.36 23.21 2.30
CA GLU A 330 -10.11 24.00 2.31
C GLU A 330 -8.92 23.14 2.73
N GLN A 331 -9.07 22.37 3.83
CA GLN A 331 -8.03 21.48 4.31
C GLN A 331 -7.72 20.36 3.31
N MET A 332 -8.74 19.83 2.63
CA MET A 332 -8.59 18.81 1.58
C MET A 332 -7.77 19.36 0.41
N GLU A 333 -8.07 20.57 -0.06
CA GLU A 333 -7.28 21.21 -1.11
C GLU A 333 -5.84 21.44 -0.69
N LYS A 334 -5.60 21.87 0.56
CA LYS A 334 -4.25 21.99 1.10
C LYS A 334 -3.48 20.66 1.01
N TRP A 335 -4.02 19.58 1.58
CA TRP A 335 -3.39 18.25 1.52
C TRP A 335 -3.13 17.79 0.09
N VAL A 336 -4.11 17.97 -0.80
CA VAL A 336 -3.97 17.59 -2.22
C VAL A 336 -2.82 18.36 -2.86
N ARG A 337 -2.78 19.69 -2.71
CA ARG A 337 -1.75 20.54 -3.31
C ARG A 337 -0.35 20.24 -2.76
N GLU A 338 -0.24 20.00 -1.45
CA GLU A 338 1.02 19.62 -0.79
C GLU A 338 1.53 18.26 -1.26
N ALA A 339 0.65 17.30 -1.59
CA ALA A 339 1.02 15.99 -2.10
C ALA A 339 1.32 15.95 -3.62
N MET A 340 0.93 16.98 -4.38
CA MET A 340 1.11 17.00 -5.84
C MET A 340 2.58 16.91 -6.30
N PRO A 341 3.56 17.58 -5.67
CA PRO A 341 4.97 17.44 -6.05
C PRO A 341 5.45 15.98 -6.00
N ASP A 342 5.14 15.26 -4.93
CA ASP A 342 5.50 13.84 -4.78
C ASP A 342 4.76 12.96 -5.79
N TYR A 343 3.47 13.20 -5.98
CA TYR A 343 2.67 12.51 -7.00
C TYR A 343 3.26 12.70 -8.40
N ASN A 344 3.55 13.94 -8.80
CA ASN A 344 4.10 14.24 -10.12
C ASN A 344 5.47 13.60 -10.32
N TYR A 345 6.32 13.59 -9.30
CA TYR A 345 7.63 12.93 -9.36
C TYR A 345 7.50 11.43 -9.58
N LEU A 346 6.65 10.75 -8.82
CA LEU A 346 6.44 9.30 -8.93
C LEU A 346 5.76 8.97 -10.27
N ARG A 347 4.74 9.75 -10.65
CA ARG A 347 4.02 9.61 -11.92
C ARG A 347 4.93 9.79 -13.13
N ALA A 348 5.96 10.64 -13.05
CA ALA A 348 6.92 10.79 -14.14
C ALA A 348 7.66 9.48 -14.44
N LYS A 349 7.89 8.64 -13.41
CA LYS A 349 8.64 7.37 -13.47
C LYS A 349 7.75 6.14 -13.59
N ARG A 350 6.45 6.34 -13.79
CA ARG A 350 5.51 5.22 -13.95
C ARG A 350 5.82 4.38 -15.17
N LEU A 351 5.49 3.10 -15.07
CA LEU A 351 5.54 2.14 -16.15
C LEU A 351 4.66 2.62 -17.31
N ARG A 352 5.23 2.66 -18.51
CA ARG A 352 4.53 2.98 -19.76
C ARG A 352 4.79 1.89 -20.79
N VAL A 353 3.88 1.83 -21.76
CA VAL A 353 3.98 0.97 -22.95
C VAL A 353 4.17 1.81 -24.19
#